data_AF-A0A327U7H9-F1
#
_entry.id   AF-A0A327U7H9-F1
#
_cell.length_a   1.000
_cell.length_b   1.000
_cell.length_c   1.000
_cell.angle_alpha   90.00
_cell.angle_beta   90.00
_cell.angle_gamma   90.00
#
_symmetry.space_group_name_H-M   'P 1'
#
loop_
_entity.id
_entity.type
_entity.pdbx_description
1 polymer ?
#
loop_
_entity_poly.entity_id
_entity_poly.type
_entity_poly.pdbx_seq_one_letter_code
_entity_poly.pdbx_strand_id
1 'polypeptide(L)'
;MPIHLKVPAHRPGGPDGQGWNRISLGSLAGDQCALRPRDYSHLRESQDTRRAHYGGYGPCVSDGDCSNCPILQAPPRHLDSLDDRVLVRIHSDGHPYLMNRPDDGWASVAKRSTWQYLARLEGWEIGRRHQDEHSDGFWLERPTP
;
A
#
# COMPACT_ATOMS: atom_id res chain seq x y z
N MET A 1 -17.81 2.71 0.06
CA MET A 1 -16.37 2.43 -0.03
C MET A 1 -16.18 0.92 0.09
N PRO A 2 -15.83 0.20 -0.99
CA PRO A 2 -15.58 -1.22 -0.89
C PRO A 2 -14.21 -1.45 -0.24
N ILE A 3 -14.23 -1.70 1.06
CA ILE A 3 -13.04 -2.17 1.79
C ILE A 3 -12.80 -3.65 1.46
N HIS A 4 -13.87 -4.41 1.28
CA HIS A 4 -13.84 -5.81 0.88
C HIS A 4 -13.77 -5.95 -0.64
N LEU A 5 -12.69 -6.56 -1.13
CA LEU A 5 -12.42 -6.77 -2.55
C LEU A 5 -12.52 -8.27 -2.85
N LYS A 6 -13.64 -8.68 -3.44
CA LYS A 6 -13.89 -10.09 -3.77
C LYS A 6 -12.94 -10.59 -4.83
N VAL A 7 -12.54 -11.86 -4.73
CA VAL A 7 -11.82 -12.55 -5.81
C VAL A 7 -12.65 -12.46 -7.10
N PRO A 8 -12.07 -11.98 -8.21
CA PRO A 8 -12.75 -11.97 -9.49
C PRO A 8 -13.17 -13.39 -9.89
N ALA A 9 -14.42 -13.55 -10.32
CA ALA A 9 -14.89 -14.83 -10.81
C ALA A 9 -14.03 -15.29 -11.99
N HIS A 10 -13.64 -16.56 -11.99
CA HIS A 10 -12.93 -17.16 -13.11
C HIS A 10 -13.81 -17.10 -14.36
N ARG A 11 -13.37 -16.39 -15.39
CA ARG A 11 -14.04 -16.34 -16.70
C ARG A 11 -13.19 -17.11 -17.69
N PRO A 12 -13.60 -18.33 -18.09
CA PRO A 12 -12.76 -19.18 -18.93
C PRO A 12 -12.61 -18.67 -20.37
N GLY A 13 -13.39 -17.67 -20.78
CA GLY A 13 -13.43 -17.17 -22.16
C GLY A 13 -12.48 -16.01 -22.50
N GLY A 14 -11.74 -15.41 -21.54
CA GLY A 14 -11.01 -14.17 -21.82
C GLY A 14 -11.92 -12.97 -22.19
N PRO A 15 -11.36 -11.78 -22.49
CA PRO A 15 -12.14 -10.60 -22.90
C PRO A 15 -12.83 -10.73 -24.28
N ASP A 16 -12.28 -11.58 -25.14
CA ASP A 16 -12.73 -11.84 -26.51
C ASP A 16 -13.66 -13.05 -26.64
N GLY A 17 -13.91 -13.78 -25.54
CA GLY A 17 -14.74 -14.99 -25.53
C GLY A 17 -14.08 -16.22 -26.13
N GLN A 18 -12.80 -16.13 -26.57
CA GLN A 18 -12.11 -17.18 -27.32
C GLN A 18 -11.12 -18.00 -26.49
N GLY A 19 -11.18 -17.92 -25.16
CA GLY A 19 -10.53 -18.88 -24.28
C GLY A 19 -9.05 -18.59 -23.96
N TRP A 20 -8.51 -17.44 -24.38
CA TRP A 20 -7.19 -17.00 -23.96
C TRP A 20 -7.25 -16.42 -22.54
N ASN A 21 -7.22 -17.30 -21.54
CA ASN A 21 -7.06 -16.88 -20.16
C ASN A 21 -5.63 -16.41 -19.96
N ARG A 22 -5.44 -15.08 -19.89
CA ARG A 22 -4.23 -14.49 -19.34
C ARG A 22 -4.18 -14.92 -17.88
N ILE A 23 -3.39 -15.96 -17.57
CA ILE A 23 -3.17 -16.42 -16.21
C ILE A 23 -2.52 -15.26 -15.45
N SER A 24 -3.33 -14.46 -14.74
CA SER A 24 -2.80 -13.62 -13.67
C SER A 24 -2.49 -14.55 -12.52
N LEU A 25 -1.23 -14.96 -12.41
CA LEU A 25 -0.64 -15.59 -11.23
C LEU A 25 -0.50 -14.55 -10.09
N GLY A 26 -1.56 -13.80 -9.82
CA GLY A 26 -1.75 -13.20 -8.51
C GLY A 26 -2.36 -14.29 -7.65
N SER A 27 -1.62 -14.79 -6.67
CA SER A 27 -2.11 -15.76 -5.68
C SER A 27 -3.58 -15.51 -5.38
N LEU A 28 -4.45 -16.45 -5.73
CA LEU A 28 -5.90 -16.43 -5.41
C LEU A 28 -6.07 -16.70 -3.92
N ALA A 29 -5.44 -15.87 -3.09
CA ALA A 29 -5.38 -15.99 -1.63
C ALA A 29 -6.66 -15.50 -0.96
N GLY A 30 -7.81 -15.79 -1.57
CA GLY A 30 -9.12 -15.32 -1.13
C GLY A 30 -9.33 -13.83 -1.34
N ASP A 31 -10.42 -13.34 -0.75
CA ASP A 31 -10.79 -11.93 -0.83
C ASP A 31 -9.72 -11.03 -0.21
N GLN A 32 -9.62 -9.80 -0.70
CA GLN A 32 -8.64 -8.83 -0.26
C GLN A 32 -9.29 -7.67 0.51
N CYS A 33 -8.45 -6.88 1.19
CA CYS A 33 -8.88 -5.68 1.91
C CYS A 33 -8.18 -4.43 1.38
N ALA A 34 -8.95 -3.45 0.87
CA ALA A 34 -8.43 -2.19 0.31
C ALA A 34 -7.59 -1.37 1.32
N LEU A 35 -7.73 -1.64 2.62
CA LEU A 35 -6.93 -1.00 3.69
C LEU A 35 -5.62 -1.76 3.98
N ARG A 36 -5.30 -2.80 3.21
CA ARG A 36 -4.07 -3.61 3.34
C ARG A 36 -3.19 -3.48 2.11
N PRO A 37 -2.70 -2.29 1.74
CA PRO A 37 -1.82 -2.18 0.59
C PRO A 37 -0.57 -3.04 0.77
N ARG A 38 -0.02 -3.53 -0.35
CA ARG A 38 1.26 -4.27 -0.40
C ARG A 38 2.33 -3.59 -1.23
N ASP A 39 1.99 -2.46 -1.85
CA ASP A 39 2.88 -1.65 -2.67
C ASP A 39 2.41 -0.19 -2.69
N TYR A 40 3.20 0.66 -3.32
CA TYR A 40 2.95 2.09 -3.40
C TYR A 40 1.65 2.46 -4.15
N SER A 41 1.35 1.79 -5.26
CA SER A 41 0.13 2.07 -6.04
C SER A 41 -1.10 1.87 -5.18
N HIS A 42 -1.17 0.73 -4.52
CA HIS A 42 -2.29 0.37 -3.67
C HIS A 42 -2.27 1.16 -2.35
N LEU A 43 -1.11 1.63 -1.88
CA LEU A 43 -1.05 2.60 -0.77
C LEU A 43 -1.77 3.89 -1.13
N ARG A 44 -1.53 4.44 -2.33
CA ARG A 44 -2.23 5.66 -2.79
C ARG A 44 -3.72 5.41 -3.00
N GLU A 45 -4.10 4.28 -3.59
CA GLU A 45 -5.51 3.92 -3.72
C GLU A 45 -6.19 3.71 -2.36
N SER A 46 -5.48 3.19 -1.35
CA SER A 46 -6.05 2.99 -0.01
C SER A 46 -6.49 4.28 0.68
N GLN A 47 -5.94 5.42 0.27
CA GLN A 47 -6.36 6.76 0.74
C GLN A 47 -7.76 7.13 0.25
N ASP A 48 -8.19 6.59 -0.90
CA ASP A 48 -9.56 6.70 -1.42
C ASP A 48 -10.01 5.35 -2.00
N THR A 49 -10.52 4.48 -1.12
CA THR A 49 -10.88 3.10 -1.47
C THR A 49 -12.00 2.97 -2.50
N ARG A 50 -12.64 4.07 -2.93
CA ARG A 50 -13.56 4.06 -4.08
C ARG A 50 -12.87 3.66 -5.39
N ARG A 51 -11.54 3.81 -5.45
CA ARG A 51 -10.71 3.46 -6.62
C ARG A 51 -10.03 2.09 -6.50
N ALA A 52 -10.24 1.38 -5.38
CA ALA A 52 -9.52 0.15 -5.10
C ALA A 52 -10.02 -1.01 -5.96
N HIS A 53 -9.08 -1.76 -6.55
CA HIS A 53 -9.35 -2.96 -7.35
C HIS A 53 -8.59 -4.19 -6.82
N TYR A 54 -9.13 -5.39 -7.03
CA TYR A 54 -8.45 -6.62 -6.62
C TYR A 54 -7.08 -6.76 -7.31
N GLY A 55 -6.02 -7.08 -6.55
CA GLY A 55 -4.70 -7.35 -7.13
C GLY A 55 -3.52 -7.10 -6.20
N GLY A 56 -3.42 -5.93 -5.57
CA GLY A 56 -2.25 -5.55 -4.75
C GLY A 56 -2.52 -5.32 -3.27
N TYR A 57 -3.59 -5.91 -2.76
CA TYR A 57 -3.96 -5.83 -1.35
C TYR A 57 -3.75 -7.15 -0.62
N GLY A 58 -3.48 -7.06 0.69
CA GLY A 58 -3.40 -8.22 1.57
C GLY A 58 -4.77 -8.88 1.80
N PRO A 59 -4.78 -10.09 2.37
CA PRO A 59 -6.00 -10.86 2.56
C PRO A 59 -7.01 -10.11 3.43
N CYS A 60 -8.29 -10.26 3.11
CA CYS A 60 -9.35 -9.81 3.98
C CYS A 60 -9.35 -10.65 5.26
N VAL A 61 -9.80 -10.04 6.35
CA VAL A 61 -10.04 -10.73 7.62
C VAL A 61 -11.52 -10.63 7.92
N SER A 62 -12.06 -11.62 8.63
CA SER A 62 -13.48 -11.63 9.02
C SER A 62 -14.45 -11.62 7.83
N ASP A 63 -14.12 -12.31 6.73
CA ASP A 63 -15.00 -12.50 5.55
C ASP A 63 -15.61 -11.22 4.96
N GLY A 64 -14.90 -10.09 5.06
CA GLY A 64 -15.36 -8.80 4.53
C GLY A 64 -16.23 -8.00 5.48
N ASP A 65 -16.43 -8.45 6.72
CA ASP A 65 -17.09 -7.68 7.76
C ASP A 65 -16.24 -6.47 8.16
N CYS A 66 -16.61 -5.32 7.60
CA CYS A 66 -15.93 -4.06 7.84
C CYS A 66 -16.09 -3.59 9.29
N SER A 67 -17.17 -3.98 9.98
CA SER A 67 -17.43 -3.57 11.35
C SER A 67 -16.40 -4.13 12.33
N ASN A 68 -15.85 -5.31 12.02
CA ASN A 68 -14.83 -6.01 12.80
C ASN A 68 -13.42 -5.92 12.18
N CYS A 69 -13.21 -5.01 11.22
CA CYS A 69 -11.92 -4.88 10.56
C CYS A 69 -10.86 -4.29 11.52
N PRO A 70 -9.82 -5.04 11.92
CA PRO A 70 -8.82 -4.56 12.88
C PRO A 70 -8.05 -3.33 12.38
N ILE A 71 -8.03 -3.10 11.07
CA ILE A 71 -7.32 -1.96 10.47
C ILE A 71 -8.17 -0.70 10.55
N LEU A 72 -9.48 -0.84 10.35
CA LEU A 72 -10.44 0.26 10.51
C LEU A 72 -10.59 0.65 11.99
N GLN A 73 -10.61 -0.33 12.89
CA GLN A 73 -10.79 -0.10 14.32
C GLN A 73 -9.53 0.38 15.05
N ALA A 74 -8.34 0.15 14.48
CA ALA A 74 -7.11 0.43 15.19
C ALA A 74 -6.74 1.92 15.11
N PRO A 75 -6.15 2.49 16.17
CA PRO A 75 -5.93 3.93 16.30
C PRO A 75 -5.02 4.47 15.20
N PRO A 76 -5.17 5.73 14.76
CA PRO A 76 -4.24 6.35 13.82
C PRO A 76 -2.78 6.18 14.26
N ARG A 77 -1.87 6.14 13.28
CA ARG A 77 -0.43 6.10 13.54
C ARG A 77 0.14 7.49 13.40
N HIS A 78 0.98 7.87 14.34
CA HIS A 78 1.73 9.11 14.27
C HIS A 78 3.19 8.81 13.91
N LEU A 79 3.76 9.68 13.09
CA LEU A 79 5.18 9.72 12.79
C LEU A 79 5.71 11.05 13.29
N ASP A 80 6.51 10.99 14.35
CA ASP A 80 7.23 12.13 14.88
C ASP A 80 8.49 12.35 14.03
N SER A 81 8.48 13.43 13.25
CA SER A 81 9.63 13.91 12.48
C SER A 81 9.75 15.42 12.64
N LEU A 82 10.98 15.92 12.75
CA LEU A 82 11.24 17.35 12.76
C LEU A 82 11.16 17.94 11.34
N ASP A 83 11.39 17.13 10.33
CA ASP A 83 11.31 17.54 8.93
C ASP A 83 9.87 17.59 8.43
N ASP A 84 9.61 18.48 7.47
CA ASP A 84 8.31 18.58 6.78
C ASP A 84 8.12 17.49 5.71
N ARG A 85 9.20 16.78 5.37
CA ARG A 85 9.18 15.66 4.44
C ARG A 85 10.08 14.53 4.92
N VAL A 86 9.63 13.30 4.73
CA VAL A 86 10.39 12.08 5.07
C VAL A 86 10.43 11.18 3.85
N LEU A 87 11.63 10.78 3.40
CA LEU A 87 11.75 9.85 2.29
C LEU A 87 11.45 8.43 2.78
N VAL A 88 10.58 7.73 2.05
CA VAL A 88 10.34 6.29 2.20
C VAL A 88 11.00 5.57 1.05
N ARG A 89 11.96 4.68 1.34
CA ARG A 89 12.61 3.82 0.34
C ARG A 89 12.04 2.42 0.36
N ILE A 90 11.93 1.80 -0.80
CA ILE A 90 11.49 0.42 -0.94
C ILE A 90 12.74 -0.45 -1.05
N HIS A 91 12.97 -1.26 -0.03
CA HIS A 91 14.08 -2.18 -0.02
C HIS A 91 13.79 -3.39 -0.94
N SER A 92 14.82 -4.16 -1.28
CA SER A 92 14.69 -5.34 -2.13
C SER A 92 13.79 -6.45 -1.56
N ASP A 93 13.49 -6.40 -0.26
CA ASP A 93 12.52 -7.28 0.40
C ASP A 93 11.05 -6.85 0.16
N GLY A 94 10.83 -5.76 -0.58
CA GLY A 94 9.51 -5.19 -0.88
C GLY A 94 8.89 -4.41 0.29
N HIS A 95 9.64 -4.19 1.38
CA HIS A 95 9.16 -3.42 2.52
C HIS A 95 9.61 -1.95 2.44
N PRO A 96 8.77 -1.03 2.95
CA PRO A 96 9.14 0.37 3.04
C PRO A 96 10.03 0.65 4.26
N TYR A 97 10.98 1.56 4.09
CA TYR A 97 11.88 2.04 5.12
C TYR A 97 11.83 3.56 5.19
N LEU A 98 11.54 4.09 6.37
CA LEU A 98 11.58 5.52 6.67
C LEU A 98 13.04 5.96 6.82
N MET A 99 13.49 6.90 5.99
CA MET A 99 14.88 7.35 5.97
C MET A 99 15.06 8.61 6.81
N ASN A 100 16.09 8.62 7.66
CA ASN A 100 16.47 9.83 8.41
C ASN A 100 17.22 10.83 7.52
N ARG A 101 18.26 10.36 6.82
CA ARG A 101 19.05 11.17 5.87
C ARG A 101 18.96 10.55 4.48
N PRO A 102 18.14 11.09 3.56
CA PRO A 102 17.90 10.47 2.26
C PRO A 102 19.14 10.45 1.36
N ASP A 103 20.00 11.47 1.48
CA ASP A 103 21.20 11.66 0.65
C ASP A 103 22.31 10.64 0.93
N ASP A 104 22.33 10.05 2.14
CA ASP A 104 23.29 9.00 2.51
C ASP A 104 22.84 7.61 2.00
N GLY A 105 21.72 7.53 1.28
CA GLY A 105 21.17 6.27 0.78
C GLY A 105 20.93 5.23 1.88
N TRP A 106 21.24 3.96 1.60
CA TRP A 106 21.12 2.86 2.58
C TRP A 106 22.18 2.86 3.68
N ALA A 107 23.19 3.75 3.63
CA ALA A 107 24.13 3.94 4.74
C ALA A 107 23.52 4.76 5.89
N SER A 108 22.40 5.43 5.63
CA SER A 108 21.64 6.21 6.60
C SER A 108 20.92 5.34 7.63
N VAL A 109 20.61 5.93 8.79
CA VAL A 109 19.67 5.31 9.74
C VAL A 109 18.30 5.21 9.08
N ALA A 110 17.80 3.99 8.96
CA ALA A 110 16.52 3.67 8.36
C ALA A 110 15.65 2.85 9.31
N LYS A 111 14.37 3.22 9.43
CA LYS A 111 13.39 2.49 10.24
C LYS A 111 12.48 1.68 9.33
N ARG A 112 12.56 0.35 9.44
CA ARG A 112 11.65 -0.56 8.74
C ARG A 112 10.20 -0.26 9.11
N SER A 113 9.33 -0.24 8.11
CA SER A 113 7.90 0.03 8.24
C SER A 113 7.08 -1.04 7.53
N THR A 114 5.76 -0.91 7.58
CA THR A 114 4.83 -1.73 6.80
C THR A 114 3.93 -0.83 5.97
N TRP A 115 3.47 -1.33 4.82
CA TRP A 115 2.51 -0.63 4.00
C TRP A 115 1.23 -0.27 4.76
N GLN A 116 0.78 -1.13 5.69
CA GLN A 116 -0.41 -0.88 6.52
C GLN A 116 -0.15 0.15 7.62
N TYR A 117 1.09 0.27 8.11
CA TYR A 117 1.48 1.36 8.99
C TYR A 117 1.39 2.70 8.26
N LEU A 118 1.95 2.77 7.05
CA LEU A 118 1.93 3.98 6.23
C LEU A 118 0.50 4.38 5.81
N ALA A 119 -0.36 3.41 5.49
CA ALA A 119 -1.76 3.66 5.12
C ALA A 119 -2.59 4.30 6.23
N ARG A 120 -2.11 4.22 7.48
CA ARG A 120 -2.78 4.74 8.69
C ARG A 120 -2.03 5.91 9.32
N LEU A 121 -1.03 6.46 8.64
CA LEU A 121 -0.34 7.64 9.12
C LEU A 121 -1.28 8.84 9.06
N GLU A 122 -1.41 9.53 10.19
CA GLU A 122 -2.15 10.77 10.31
C GLU A 122 -1.21 11.97 10.26
N GLY A 123 -1.65 13.06 9.64
CA GLY A 123 -0.84 14.28 9.51
C GLY A 123 0.28 14.19 8.46
N TRP A 124 0.20 13.22 7.55
CA TRP A 124 1.13 13.03 6.45
C TRP A 124 0.38 12.67 5.16
N GLU A 125 0.79 13.26 4.05
CA GLU A 125 0.31 12.95 2.71
C GLU A 125 1.30 12.03 1.98
N ILE A 126 0.76 11.09 1.21
CA ILE A 126 1.56 10.23 0.33
C ILE A 126 1.88 10.98 -0.95
N GLY A 127 3.10 11.53 -1.00
CA GLY A 127 3.63 12.29 -2.12
C GLY A 127 3.93 11.45 -3.36
N ARG A 128 4.64 12.05 -4.30
CA ARG A 128 4.98 11.41 -5.58
C ARG A 128 6.06 10.34 -5.40
N ARG A 129 6.06 9.38 -6.35
CA ARG A 129 7.14 8.41 -6.52
C ARG A 129 8.45 9.16 -6.71
N HIS A 130 9.48 8.62 -6.09
CA HIS A 130 10.84 9.09 -6.15
C HIS A 130 11.74 7.90 -6.50
N GLN A 131 12.73 8.11 -7.35
CA GLN A 131 13.69 7.09 -7.75
C GLN A 131 15.04 7.76 -7.93
N ASP A 132 16.07 7.16 -7.36
CA ASP A 132 17.46 7.60 -7.44
C ASP A 132 18.41 6.39 -7.55
N GLU A 133 19.73 6.61 -7.44
CA GLU A 133 20.71 5.52 -7.51
C GLU A 133 20.60 4.47 -6.40
N HIS A 134 19.90 4.75 -5.31
CA HIS A 134 19.85 3.86 -4.15
C HIS A 134 18.65 2.92 -4.19
N SER A 135 17.46 3.41 -4.58
CA SER A 135 16.23 2.60 -4.72
C SER A 135 15.03 3.42 -5.15
N ASP A 136 13.96 2.72 -5.54
CA ASP A 136 12.62 3.29 -5.63
C ASP A 136 12.11 3.72 -4.25
N GLY A 137 11.25 4.74 -4.23
CA GLY A 137 10.67 5.29 -3.03
C GLY A 137 9.57 6.31 -3.31
N PHE A 138 9.21 7.06 -2.28
CA PHE A 138 8.29 8.19 -2.35
C PHE A 138 8.44 9.06 -1.11
N TRP A 139 8.00 10.31 -1.20
CA TRP A 139 8.00 11.23 -0.06
C TRP A 139 6.71 11.11 0.74
N LEU A 140 6.84 11.13 2.06
CA LEU A 140 5.78 11.58 2.96
C LEU A 140 5.95 13.08 3.14
N GLU A 141 4.86 13.83 3.02
CA GLU A 141 4.87 15.28 3.09
C GLU A 141 3.87 15.71 4.16
N ARG A 142 4.20 16.69 5.01
CA ARG A 142 3.19 17.27 5.89
C ARG A 142 2.13 17.97 5.03
N PRO A 143 0.83 17.80 5.33
CA PRO A 143 -0.21 18.53 4.63
C PRO A 143 0.04 20.02 4.81
N THR A 144 0.15 20.76 3.71
CA THR A 144 0.17 22.22 3.75
C THR A 144 -1.14 22.73 4.34
N PRO A 145 -1.10 23.75 5.22
CA PRO A 145 -2.30 24.35 5.81
C PRO A 145 -3.21 25.03 4.77
#